data_AF-A0A7X2V9R7-F1
#
_entry.id   AF-A0A7X2V9R7-F1
#
_cell.length_a   1.000
_cell.length_b   1.000
_cell.length_c   1.000
_cell.angle_alpha   90.00
_cell.angle_beta   90.00
_cell.angle_gamma   90.00
#
_symmetry.space_group_name_H-M   'P 1'
#
loop_
_entity.id
_entity.type
_entity.pdbx_description
1 polymer ?
#
loop_
_entity_poly.entity_id
_entity_poly.type
_entity_poly.pdbx_seq_one_letter_code
_entity_poly.pdbx_strand_id
1 'polypeptide(L)'
;MSMQQNERFPRRLAAIPGQQSLLERYSELPDLTRLGLIGDAVDKALKEIQAPHPLTLLACLIAASTATQSLYDVERPAGGRTSLSLYGLLIADSGERKSSLINYFFKPIREAEIAAEKKHQEQLLQWLRDIQIWEIHRKELQKKLSKAIEYDIALAMKEDDSDDEPKD
;
A
#
# COMPACT_ATOMS: atom_id res chain seq x y z
N MET A 1 -12.93 -48.39 -19.04
CA MET A 1 -12.35 -47.53 -17.99
C MET A 1 -12.71 -46.09 -18.30
N SER A 2 -13.79 -45.58 -17.69
CA SER A 2 -14.25 -44.20 -17.88
C SER A 2 -13.45 -43.25 -16.98
N MET A 3 -12.72 -42.32 -17.56
CA MET A 3 -12.23 -41.14 -16.83
C MET A 3 -13.37 -40.13 -16.77
N GLN A 4 -13.96 -39.99 -15.58
CA GLN A 4 -14.85 -38.89 -15.25
C GLN A 4 -14.06 -37.58 -15.30
N GLN A 5 -14.43 -36.68 -16.21
CA GLN A 5 -13.96 -35.30 -16.16
C GLN A 5 -14.76 -34.55 -15.09
N ASN A 6 -14.02 -33.89 -14.21
CA ASN A 6 -14.47 -33.26 -12.98
C ASN A 6 -15.21 -31.93 -13.31
N GLU A 7 -16.54 -31.97 -13.31
CA GLU A 7 -17.40 -30.79 -13.39
C GLU A 7 -17.38 -30.01 -12.06
N ARG A 8 -16.47 -29.04 -11.90
CA ARG A 8 -16.52 -28.07 -10.79
C ARG A 8 -16.14 -26.65 -11.23
N PHE A 9 -16.86 -26.13 -12.23
CA PHE A 9 -17.05 -24.68 -12.38
C PHE A 9 -18.55 -24.40 -12.32
N PRO A 10 -19.03 -23.49 -11.45
CA PRO A 10 -20.45 -23.18 -11.39
C PRO A 10 -20.91 -22.66 -12.76
N ARG A 11 -22.03 -23.23 -13.22
CA ARG A 11 -22.69 -22.96 -14.49
C ARG A 11 -22.74 -21.45 -14.74
N ARG A 12 -22.36 -21.03 -15.95
CA ARG A 12 -22.51 -19.66 -16.47
C ARG A 12 -23.82 -19.09 -15.95
N LEU A 13 -23.80 -17.90 -15.34
CA LEU A 13 -25.01 -17.09 -15.14
C LEU A 13 -25.80 -17.16 -16.45
N ALA A 14 -26.99 -17.77 -16.40
CA ALA A 14 -27.78 -17.98 -17.60
C ALA A 14 -27.94 -16.63 -18.30
N ALA A 15 -27.48 -16.54 -19.55
CA ALA A 15 -27.58 -15.31 -20.32
C ALA A 15 -29.05 -14.90 -20.40
N ILE A 16 -29.36 -13.65 -20.07
CA ILE A 16 -30.70 -13.09 -20.25
C ILE A 16 -30.98 -13.12 -21.76
N PRO A 17 -32.09 -13.73 -22.22
CA PRO A 17 -32.40 -13.80 -23.65
C PRO A 17 -32.36 -12.42 -24.31
N GLY A 18 -31.54 -12.24 -25.34
CA GLY A 18 -31.37 -10.98 -26.06
C GLY A 18 -30.31 -10.03 -25.50
N GLN A 19 -29.69 -10.34 -24.35
CA GLN A 19 -28.60 -9.55 -23.80
C GLN A 19 -27.27 -10.29 -24.00
N GLN A 20 -26.40 -9.74 -24.84
CA GLN A 20 -25.02 -10.23 -24.99
C GLN A 20 -24.34 -10.25 -23.62
N SER A 21 -23.60 -11.33 -23.33
CA SER A 21 -22.77 -11.36 -22.13
C SER A 21 -21.76 -10.21 -22.16
N LEU A 22 -21.27 -9.77 -21.00
CA LEU A 22 -20.25 -8.73 -20.93
C LEU A 22 -19.00 -9.13 -21.75
N LEU A 23 -18.66 -10.42 -21.79
CA LEU A 23 -17.52 -10.92 -22.56
C LEU A 23 -17.76 -10.86 -24.07
N GLU A 24 -18.98 -11.17 -24.54
CA GLU A 24 -19.34 -11.05 -25.96
C GLU A 24 -19.44 -9.58 -26.41
N ARG A 25 -19.83 -8.67 -25.51
CA ARG A 25 -19.87 -7.23 -25.79
C ARG A 25 -18.49 -6.60 -26.01
N TYR A 26 -17.46 -7.20 -25.44
CA TYR A 26 -16.09 -6.70 -25.49
C TYR A 26 -15.14 -7.80 -26.01
N SER A 27 -15.48 -8.38 -27.17
CA SER A 27 -14.66 -9.41 -27.81
C SER A 27 -13.37 -8.86 -28.41
N GLU A 28 -13.36 -7.56 -28.75
CA GLU A 28 -12.23 -6.89 -29.36
C GLU A 28 -11.45 -6.07 -28.33
N LEU A 29 -10.13 -6.02 -28.53
CA LEU A 29 -9.27 -5.14 -27.76
C LEU A 29 -9.55 -3.68 -28.12
N PRO A 30 -9.43 -2.76 -27.14
CA PRO A 30 -9.62 -1.35 -27.41
C PRO A 30 -8.54 -0.84 -28.37
N ASP A 31 -8.94 0.07 -29.25
CA ASP A 31 -8.02 0.80 -30.13
C ASP A 31 -7.05 1.65 -29.28
N LEU A 32 -5.77 1.29 -29.34
CA LEU A 32 -4.71 1.94 -28.56
C LEU A 32 -4.57 3.43 -28.90
N THR A 33 -4.88 3.83 -30.13
CA THR A 33 -4.78 5.24 -30.54
C THR A 33 -5.72 6.15 -29.74
N ARG A 34 -6.79 5.58 -29.18
CA ARG A 34 -7.77 6.30 -28.35
C ARG A 34 -7.35 6.41 -26.88
N LEU A 35 -6.30 5.70 -26.46
CA LEU A 35 -5.83 5.64 -25.08
C LEU A 35 -4.72 6.67 -24.77
N GLY A 36 -4.34 7.51 -25.74
CA GLY A 36 -3.32 8.54 -25.58
C GLY A 36 -2.00 7.97 -25.06
N LEU A 37 -1.45 8.57 -23.99
CA LEU A 37 -0.18 8.14 -23.39
C LEU A 37 -0.16 6.65 -22.98
N ILE A 38 -1.29 6.10 -22.56
CA ILE A 38 -1.40 4.67 -22.21
C ILE A 38 -1.25 3.83 -23.49
N GLY A 39 -1.90 4.25 -24.57
CA GLY A 39 -1.78 3.62 -25.88
C GLY A 39 -0.34 3.59 -26.38
N ASP A 40 0.33 4.75 -26.35
CA ASP A 40 1.73 4.89 -26.75
C ASP A 40 2.68 3.99 -25.93
N ALA A 41 2.42 3.88 -24.62
CA ALA A 41 3.21 3.04 -23.73
C ALA A 41 3.01 1.55 -24.03
N VAL A 42 1.77 1.13 -24.29
CA VAL A 42 1.44 -0.24 -24.69
C VAL A 42 2.04 -0.58 -26.05
N ASP A 43 1.94 0.32 -27.03
CA ASP A 43 2.52 0.15 -28.38
C ASP A 43 4.03 -0.01 -28.34
N LYS A 44 4.73 0.77 -27.51
CA LYS A 44 6.17 0.63 -27.32
C LYS A 44 6.52 -0.72 -26.68
N ALA A 45 5.82 -1.10 -25.61
CA ALA A 45 6.04 -2.37 -24.94
C ALA A 45 5.75 -3.58 -25.87
N LEU A 46 4.73 -3.48 -26.72
CA LEU A 46 4.42 -4.48 -27.75
C LEU A 46 5.56 -4.67 -28.73
N LYS A 47 6.11 -3.56 -29.26
CA LYS A 47 7.23 -3.59 -30.22
C LYS A 47 8.51 -4.17 -29.61
N GLU A 48 8.78 -3.85 -28.34
CA GLU A 48 10.02 -4.23 -27.67
C GLU A 48 9.99 -5.66 -27.11
N ILE A 49 8.88 -6.06 -26.49
CA ILE A 49 8.79 -7.31 -25.70
C ILE A 49 8.11 -8.43 -26.50
N GLN A 50 7.29 -8.07 -27.50
CA GLN A 50 6.53 -9.01 -28.32
C GLN A 50 5.63 -9.95 -27.49
N ALA A 51 5.09 -9.43 -26.37
CA ALA A 51 4.11 -10.12 -25.54
C ALA A 51 2.70 -10.02 -26.12
N PRO A 52 1.76 -10.92 -25.75
CA PRO A 52 0.37 -10.82 -26.19
C PRO A 52 -0.28 -9.48 -25.82
N HIS A 53 -1.01 -8.88 -26.76
CA HIS A 53 -1.63 -7.57 -26.59
C HIS A 53 -2.53 -7.42 -25.35
N PRO A 54 -3.44 -8.37 -25.02
CA PRO A 54 -4.24 -8.27 -23.80
C PRO A 54 -3.39 -8.22 -22.52
N LEU A 55 -2.29 -8.97 -22.52
CA LEU A 55 -1.38 -9.10 -21.40
C LEU A 55 -0.57 -7.80 -21.19
N THR A 56 -0.11 -7.19 -22.28
CA THR A 56 0.57 -5.87 -22.27
C THR A 56 -0.33 -4.76 -21.76
N LEU A 57 -1.56 -4.68 -22.27
CA LEU A 57 -2.52 -3.66 -21.83
C LEU A 57 -2.84 -3.79 -20.34
N LEU A 58 -3.12 -5.01 -19.88
CA LEU A 58 -3.42 -5.25 -18.47
C LEU A 58 -2.21 -4.92 -17.58
N ALA A 59 -1.00 -5.32 -17.94
CA ALA A 59 0.22 -4.98 -17.19
C ALA A 59 0.42 -3.46 -17.07
N CYS A 60 0.19 -2.72 -18.16
CA CYS A 60 0.28 -1.27 -18.19
C CYS A 60 -0.75 -0.62 -17.24
N LEU A 61 -2.01 -1.09 -17.27
CA LEU A 61 -3.07 -0.56 -16.42
C LEU A 61 -2.80 -0.79 -14.93
N ILE A 62 -2.29 -1.97 -14.54
CA ILE A 62 -1.94 -2.25 -13.14
C ILE A 62 -0.80 -1.34 -12.69
N ALA A 63 0.23 -1.15 -13.53
CA ALA A 63 1.34 -0.25 -13.21
C ALA A 63 0.89 1.21 -13.08
N ALA A 64 0.04 1.69 -14.00
CA ALA A 64 -0.53 3.03 -13.95
C ALA A 64 -1.39 3.23 -12.69
N SER A 65 -2.24 2.26 -12.35
CA SER A 65 -3.03 2.27 -11.12
C SER A 65 -2.12 2.33 -9.89
N THR A 66 -1.09 1.49 -9.82
CA THR A 66 -0.12 1.48 -8.70
C THR A 66 0.55 2.84 -8.51
N ALA A 67 0.92 3.50 -9.61
CA ALA A 67 1.56 4.80 -9.57
C ALA A 67 0.63 5.97 -9.20
N THR A 68 -0.69 5.82 -9.44
CA THR A 68 -1.65 6.92 -9.30
C THR A 68 -2.64 6.77 -8.15
N GLN A 69 -2.76 5.57 -7.57
CA GLN A 69 -3.74 5.27 -6.51
C GLN A 69 -3.57 6.08 -5.22
N SER A 70 -2.38 6.63 -4.95
CA SER A 70 -2.16 7.53 -3.81
C SER A 70 -2.45 8.99 -4.11
N LEU A 71 -2.66 9.34 -5.38
CA LEU A 71 -2.77 10.73 -5.84
C LEU A 71 -4.21 11.13 -6.12
N TYR A 72 -5.05 10.20 -6.55
CA TYR A 72 -6.40 10.50 -7.03
C TYR A 72 -7.41 9.45 -6.60
N ASP A 73 -8.60 9.94 -6.21
CA ASP A 73 -9.83 9.16 -6.13
C ASP A 73 -10.71 9.47 -7.35
N VAL A 74 -11.53 8.51 -7.75
CA VAL A 74 -12.52 8.67 -8.81
C VAL A 74 -13.94 8.59 -8.28
N GLU A 75 -14.84 9.34 -8.90
CA GLU A 75 -16.27 9.29 -8.58
C GLU A 75 -16.98 8.32 -9.53
N ARG A 76 -17.74 7.38 -8.97
CA ARG A 76 -18.50 6.42 -9.77
C ARG A 76 -19.72 7.10 -10.40
N PRO A 77 -20.17 6.69 -11.60
CA PRO A 77 -21.37 7.25 -12.22
C PRO A 77 -22.64 7.12 -11.37
N ALA A 78 -22.73 6.08 -10.54
CA ALA A 78 -23.84 5.85 -9.59
C ALA A 78 -23.65 6.58 -8.24
N GLY A 79 -22.58 7.37 -8.08
CA GLY A 79 -22.22 8.08 -6.87
C GLY A 79 -21.18 7.39 -5.99
N GLY A 80 -20.47 8.22 -5.23
CA GLY A 80 -19.48 7.81 -4.25
C GLY A 80 -18.05 7.73 -4.82
N ARG A 81 -17.11 8.17 -3.98
CA ARG A 81 -15.67 8.13 -4.27
C ARG A 81 -15.12 6.73 -4.09
N THR A 82 -14.20 6.35 -4.97
CA THR A 82 -13.48 5.09 -4.91
C THR A 82 -12.05 5.28 -5.37
N SER A 83 -11.14 4.45 -4.86
CA SER A 83 -9.72 4.50 -5.22
C SER A 83 -9.51 4.02 -6.67
N LEU A 84 -8.41 4.48 -7.28
CA LEU A 84 -7.88 3.95 -8.53
C LEU A 84 -7.22 2.57 -8.40
N SER A 85 -7.20 1.97 -7.21
CA SER A 85 -6.56 0.67 -6.97
C SER A 85 -7.12 -0.44 -7.86
N LEU A 86 -6.22 -1.10 -8.60
CA LEU A 86 -6.52 -2.19 -9.51
C LEU A 86 -5.72 -3.44 -9.12
N TYR A 87 -6.43 -4.54 -8.88
CA TYR A 87 -5.84 -5.86 -8.77
C TYR A 87 -5.99 -6.60 -10.10
N GLY A 88 -4.89 -7.11 -10.65
CA GLY A 88 -4.90 -7.86 -11.90
C GLY A 88 -4.18 -9.20 -11.80
N LEU A 89 -4.77 -10.21 -12.44
CA LEU A 89 -4.22 -11.57 -12.53
C LEU A 89 -3.82 -11.85 -13.98
N LEU A 90 -2.53 -12.09 -14.21
CA LEU A 90 -2.00 -12.42 -15.53
C LEU A 90 -1.75 -13.94 -15.62
N ILE A 91 -2.58 -14.61 -16.41
CA ILE A 91 -2.43 -16.03 -16.76
C ILE A 91 -1.87 -16.09 -18.18
N ALA A 92 -0.77 -16.82 -18.34
CA ALA A 92 0.01 -16.89 -19.56
C ALA A 92 0.79 -18.19 -19.58
N ASP A 93 0.97 -18.80 -20.75
CA ASP A 93 1.78 -19.99 -20.90
C ASP A 93 3.27 -19.67 -20.68
N SER A 94 4.05 -20.73 -20.39
CA SER A 94 5.49 -20.58 -20.24
C SER A 94 6.11 -20.06 -21.55
N GLY A 95 6.89 -18.98 -21.47
CA GLY A 95 7.51 -18.37 -22.64
C GLY A 95 6.78 -17.14 -23.21
N GLU A 96 5.57 -16.82 -22.75
CA GLU A 96 4.79 -15.65 -23.23
C GLU A 96 5.30 -14.28 -22.71
N ARG A 97 6.58 -14.22 -22.31
CA ARG A 97 7.26 -12.99 -21.88
C ARG A 97 6.59 -12.24 -20.72
N LYS A 98 5.70 -12.89 -19.97
CA LYS A 98 4.99 -12.32 -18.80
C LYS A 98 5.92 -11.62 -17.82
N SER A 99 6.98 -12.29 -17.36
CA SER A 99 7.90 -11.73 -16.38
C SER A 99 8.67 -10.52 -16.92
N SER A 100 9.11 -10.58 -18.19
CA SER A 100 9.79 -9.46 -18.85
C SER A 100 8.89 -8.24 -18.98
N LEU A 101 7.62 -8.46 -19.34
CA LEU A 101 6.63 -7.41 -19.48
C LEU A 101 6.26 -6.76 -18.14
N ILE A 102 6.03 -7.57 -17.11
CA ILE A 102 5.80 -7.04 -15.75
C ILE A 102 7.02 -6.22 -15.32
N ASN A 103 8.23 -6.70 -15.56
CA ASN A 103 9.45 -5.98 -15.21
C ASN A 103 9.59 -4.66 -15.96
N TYR A 104 9.22 -4.60 -17.24
CA TYR A 104 9.27 -3.38 -18.04
C TYR A 104 8.46 -2.23 -17.41
N PHE A 105 7.21 -2.49 -17.03
CA PHE A 105 6.35 -1.47 -16.44
C PHE A 105 6.65 -1.22 -14.96
N PHE A 106 7.03 -2.24 -14.18
CA PHE A 106 7.22 -2.12 -12.74
C PHE A 106 8.63 -1.76 -12.31
N LYS A 107 9.63 -1.82 -13.19
CA LYS A 107 11.01 -1.41 -12.86
C LYS A 107 11.08 -0.02 -12.20
N PRO A 108 10.51 1.06 -12.76
CA PRO A 108 10.58 2.38 -12.12
C PRO A 108 9.85 2.42 -10.76
N ILE A 109 8.76 1.68 -10.62
CA ILE A 109 8.02 1.58 -9.35
C ILE A 109 8.89 0.93 -8.28
N ARG A 110 9.54 -0.19 -8.61
CA ARG A 110 10.45 -0.89 -7.69
C ARG A 110 11.67 -0.07 -7.31
N GLU A 111 12.22 0.69 -8.25
CA GLU A 111 13.32 1.61 -7.97
C GLU A 111 12.88 2.70 -6.98
N ALA A 112 11.67 3.24 -7.13
CA ALA A 112 11.10 4.19 -6.19
C ALA A 112 10.83 3.56 -4.81
N GLU A 113 10.32 2.33 -4.76
CA GLU A 113 10.11 1.57 -3.52
C GLU A 113 11.43 1.35 -2.77
N ILE A 114 12.49 0.92 -3.47
CA ILE A 114 13.82 0.71 -2.86
C ILE A 114 14.38 2.03 -2.29
N ALA A 115 14.23 3.14 -3.03
CA ALA A 115 14.68 4.45 -2.56
C ALA A 115 13.88 4.92 -1.32
N ALA A 116 12.56 4.72 -1.33
CA ALA A 116 11.68 5.05 -0.22
C ALA A 116 12.01 4.21 1.03
N GLU A 117 12.24 2.91 0.86
CA GLU A 117 12.62 2.00 1.93
C GLU A 117 13.94 2.41 2.57
N LYS A 118 14.96 2.73 1.75
CA LYS A 118 16.24 3.20 2.27
C LYS A 118 16.09 4.46 3.12
N LYS A 119 15.32 5.44 2.65
CA LYS A 119 15.04 6.67 3.39
C LYS A 119 14.27 6.37 4.69
N HIS A 120 13.31 5.46 4.64
CA HIS A 120 12.55 5.04 5.81
C HIS A 120 13.45 4.40 6.87
N GLN A 121 14.36 3.52 6.48
CA GLN A 121 15.32 2.89 7.38
C GLN A 121 16.24 3.92 8.07
N GLU A 122 16.71 4.92 7.33
CA GLU A 122 17.52 6.00 7.91
C GLU A 122 16.72 6.80 8.96
N GLN A 123 15.47 7.14 8.65
CA GLN A 123 14.57 7.85 9.58
C GLN A 123 14.23 7.01 10.82
N LEU A 124 14.01 5.70 10.63
CA LEU A 124 13.73 4.77 11.71
C LEU A 124 14.89 4.70 12.71
N LEU A 125 16.13 4.61 12.20
CA LEU A 125 17.32 4.60 13.06
C LEU A 125 17.52 5.92 13.81
N GLN A 126 17.19 7.05 13.17
CA GLN A 126 17.21 8.34 13.86
C GLN A 126 16.17 8.39 14.97
N TRP A 127 14.93 8.05 14.66
CA TRP A 127 13.84 8.00 15.63
C TRP A 127 14.14 7.06 16.80
N LEU A 128 14.73 5.89 16.55
CA LEU A 128 15.14 4.95 17.61
C LEU A 128 16.23 5.53 18.52
N ARG A 129 17.13 6.37 18.01
CA ARG A 129 18.11 7.07 18.86
C ARG A 129 17.44 8.15 19.69
N ASP A 130 16.57 8.94 19.07
CA ASP A 130 15.88 10.04 19.73
C ASP A 130 14.98 9.52 20.85
N ILE A 131 14.29 8.40 20.64
CA ILE A 131 13.45 7.77 21.67
C ILE A 131 14.27 7.24 22.84
N GLN A 132 15.45 6.65 22.58
CA GLN A 132 16.35 6.20 23.64
C GLN A 132 16.87 7.37 24.49
N ILE A 133 17.29 8.46 23.85
CA ILE A 133 17.73 9.67 24.56
C ILE A 133 16.58 10.26 25.38
N TRP A 134 15.40 10.35 24.78
CA TRP A 134 14.21 10.84 25.46
C TRP A 134 13.84 9.98 26.68
N GLU A 135 13.92 8.64 26.56
CA GLU A 135 13.66 7.74 27.69
C GLU A 135 14.66 7.95 28.84
N ILE A 136 15.94 8.17 28.54
CA ILE A 136 16.97 8.47 29.54
C ILE A 136 16.63 9.79 30.25
N HIS A 137 16.34 10.85 29.51
CA HIS A 137 15.95 12.14 30.08
C HIS A 137 14.69 12.02 30.94
N ARG A 138 13.67 11.32 30.45
CA ARG A 138 12.43 11.08 31.18
C ARG A 138 12.69 10.36 32.50
N LYS A 139 13.50 9.29 32.50
CA LYS A 139 13.86 8.54 33.71
C LYS A 139 14.61 9.42 34.73
N GLU A 140 15.56 10.23 34.27
CA GLU A 140 16.32 11.11 35.18
C GLU A 140 15.47 12.25 35.74
N LEU A 141 14.60 12.86 34.93
CA LEU A 141 13.64 13.87 35.40
C LEU A 141 12.67 13.27 36.43
N GLN A 142 12.17 12.06 36.17
CA GLN A 142 11.29 11.36 37.10
C GLN A 142 11.98 11.09 38.43
N LYS A 143 13.24 10.63 38.42
CA LYS A 143 14.04 10.44 39.65
C LYS A 143 14.24 11.74 40.43
N LYS A 144 14.58 12.83 39.74
CA LYS A 144 14.77 14.15 40.37
C LYS A 144 13.47 14.67 40.98
N LEU A 145 12.35 14.50 40.27
CA LEU A 145 11.03 14.88 40.75
C LEU A 145 10.64 14.07 42.00
N SER A 146 10.83 12.75 41.99
CA SER A 146 10.58 11.91 43.17
C SER A 146 11.38 12.37 44.39
N LYS A 147 12.68 12.66 44.23
CA LYS A 147 13.52 13.18 45.32
C LYS A 147 13.07 14.55 45.84
N ALA A 148 12.65 15.45 44.95
CA ALA A 148 12.15 16.76 45.34
C ALA A 148 10.84 16.64 46.14
N ILE A 149 9.93 15.75 45.73
CA ILE A 149 8.69 15.46 46.45
C ILE A 149 9.00 14.86 47.84
N GLU A 150 9.93 13.92 47.94
CA GLU A 150 10.36 13.36 49.24
C GLU A 150 10.93 14.43 50.18
N TYR A 151 11.74 15.35 49.65
CA TYR A 151 12.29 16.46 50.42
C TYR A 151 11.20 17.43 50.90
N ASP A 152 10.24 17.79 50.04
CA ASP A 152 9.14 18.70 50.36
C ASP A 152 8.22 18.12 51.44
N ILE A 153 7.90 16.82 51.36
CA ILE A 153 7.15 16.09 52.40
C ILE A 153 7.91 16.09 53.74
N ALA A 154 9.22 15.83 53.71
CA ALA A 154 10.03 15.81 54.92
C ALA A 154 10.20 17.20 55.56
N LEU A 155 10.16 18.28 54.77
CA LEU A 155 10.15 19.66 55.25
C LEU A 155 8.83 19.98 55.95
N ALA A 156 7.70 19.67 55.30
CA ALA A 156 6.36 19.87 55.87
C ALA A 156 6.17 19.11 57.20
N MET A 157 6.68 17.88 57.29
CA MET A 157 6.63 17.10 58.54
C MET A 157 7.49 17.67 59.68
N LYS A 158 8.48 18.53 59.40
CA LYS A 158 9.32 19.16 60.43
C LYS A 158 8.75 20.48 60.94
N GLU A 159 7.97 21.20 60.13
CA GLU A 159 7.33 22.45 60.54
C GLU A 159 6.18 22.20 61.52
N ASP A 160 5.44 21.10 61.36
CA ASP A 160 4.33 20.72 62.26
C ASP A 160 4.79 20.28 63.68
N ASP A 161 6.05 19.86 63.86
CA ASP A 161 6.59 19.38 65.16
C ASP A 161 7.19 20.51 66.03
N SER A 162 7.24 21.76 65.54
CA SER A 162 7.92 22.88 66.22
C SER A 162 7.02 23.86 66.99
N ASP A 163 5.70 23.67 66.98
CA ASP A 163 4.73 24.57 67.64
C ASP A 163 4.19 24.07 69.00
N ASP A 164 4.64 22.92 69.51
CA ASP A 164 4.22 22.34 70.80
C ASP A 164 5.35 22.37 71.85
N GLU A 165 5.90 23.56 72.13
CA GLU A 165 6.60 23.79 73.41
C GLU A 165 5.60 24.38 74.43
N PRO A 166 5.34 23.71 75.57
CA PRO A 166 4.42 24.21 76.57
C PRO A 166 5.04 25.43 77.26
N LYS A 167 4.39 26.58 77.15
CA LYS A 167 4.70 27.74 78.00
C LYS A 167 4.18 27.46 79.41
N ASP A 168 5.12 27.49 80.36
CA ASP A 168 4.94 27.46 81.82
C ASP A 168 3.77 28.32 82.34
#